data_AF-A0A842VFV9-F1
#
_entry.id   AF-A0A842VFV9-F1
#
_cell.length_a   1.000
_cell.length_b   1.000
_cell.length_c   1.000
_cell.angle_alpha   90.00
_cell.angle_beta   90.00
_cell.angle_gamma   90.00
#
_symmetry.space_group_name_H-M   'P 1'
#
loop_
_entity.id
_entity.type
_entity.pdbx_description
1 polymer ?
#
loop_
_entity_poly.entity_id
_entity_poly.type
_entity_poly.pdbx_seq_one_letter_code
_entity_poly.pdbx_strand_id
1 'polypeptide(L)'
;MKKEIERFVTTDPDELLKIRFSRFRSPEIAKKLLLDKCNQKDISVNQDLINEKAKGLSSIIDSALSYFQIKEQSLNARILSRYYALLQFTIAEEVASIENTVDLKVAQKYTEKGHGLNTLNQYIDSNFLDNFFCYFRNLGHFYHYLQQAGYSKDENLFIAERLKQNENISNEHLLSLSDLFRRIPELQNIIEEYTDKCPLVLHFGRDSTEVNEKYNERRELSPNITNTSPTTVTPQNNEKVKTFIAIYPSSERMTIEYLRELKTPFSNFKIKNDTISDSEYVTCEFHHSNEGSWWNSIKYYKSSFCPTSYIIPIFDKINDPIVINFALMYSLSILVRYLPNIWCEITVGKLSKIGNLIDYYLSVFDHVIPKQMYERITGKSIHISMPGGWDAFL
;
A
#
# COMPACT_ATOMS: atom_id res chain seq x y z
N MET A 1 -4.30 19.80 3.63
CA MET A 1 -5.01 20.07 2.36
C MET A 1 -6.16 19.09 2.23
N LYS A 2 -7.39 19.56 1.98
CA LYS A 2 -8.54 18.66 1.73
C LYS A 2 -8.40 18.06 0.33
N LYS A 3 -8.19 16.74 0.22
CA LYS A 3 -8.35 16.04 -1.06
C LYS A 3 -9.81 16.20 -1.51
N GLU A 4 -10.02 16.53 -2.77
CA GLU A 4 -11.35 16.49 -3.38
C GLU A 4 -11.90 15.05 -3.28
N ILE A 5 -13.13 14.89 -2.81
CA ILE A 5 -13.74 13.57 -2.60
C ILE A 5 -14.85 13.38 -3.63
N GLU A 6 -14.72 12.34 -4.44
CA GLU A 6 -15.78 11.87 -5.33
C GLU A 6 -16.56 10.75 -4.64
N ARG A 7 -17.87 10.95 -4.47
CA ARG A 7 -18.76 9.96 -3.86
C ARG A 7 -19.66 9.33 -4.93
N PHE A 8 -19.76 8.01 -4.91
CA PHE A 8 -20.59 7.26 -5.83
C PHE A 8 -21.35 6.14 -5.12
N VAL A 9 -22.52 5.80 -5.67
CA VAL A 9 -23.30 4.63 -5.27
C VAL A 9 -23.39 3.69 -6.46
N THR A 10 -22.98 2.44 -6.31
CA THR A 10 -23.01 1.43 -7.39
C THR A 10 -23.09 0.02 -6.82
N THR A 11 -23.71 -0.90 -7.57
CA THR A 11 -23.69 -2.34 -7.27
C THR A 11 -22.40 -3.02 -7.74
N ASP A 12 -21.67 -2.39 -8.67
CA ASP A 12 -20.41 -2.87 -9.21
C ASP A 12 -19.33 -1.77 -9.11
N PRO A 13 -18.52 -1.78 -8.02
CA PRO A 13 -17.44 -0.82 -7.82
C PRO A 13 -16.34 -0.91 -8.87
N ASP A 14 -16.04 -2.10 -9.39
CA ASP A 14 -14.93 -2.33 -10.30
C ASP A 14 -15.25 -1.78 -11.69
N GLU A 15 -16.45 -2.04 -12.20
CA GLU A 15 -16.88 -1.50 -13.49
C GLU A 15 -17.00 0.03 -13.43
N LEU A 16 -17.46 0.59 -12.30
CA LEU A 16 -17.45 2.03 -12.10
C LEU A 16 -16.03 2.60 -12.19
N LEU A 17 -15.08 2.05 -11.41
CA LEU A 17 -13.68 2.47 -11.43
C LEU A 17 -13.10 2.39 -12.85
N LYS A 18 -13.39 1.30 -13.57
CA LYS A 18 -12.96 1.11 -14.95
C LYS A 18 -13.50 2.19 -15.88
N ILE A 19 -14.79 2.53 -15.81
CA ILE A 19 -15.39 3.62 -16.61
C ILE A 19 -14.73 4.95 -16.25
N ARG A 20 -14.49 5.21 -14.96
CA ARG A 20 -13.82 6.44 -14.49
C ARG A 20 -12.41 6.57 -15.05
N PHE A 21 -11.61 5.51 -15.01
CA PHE A 21 -10.28 5.50 -15.62
C PHE A 21 -10.34 5.67 -17.14
N SER A 22 -11.27 4.99 -17.81
CA SER A 22 -11.36 4.98 -19.26
C SER A 22 -11.58 6.37 -19.86
N ARG A 23 -12.17 7.30 -19.10
CA ARG A 23 -12.30 8.71 -19.51
C ARG A 23 -10.96 9.39 -19.78
N PHE A 24 -9.91 8.99 -19.08
CA PHE A 24 -8.57 9.55 -19.27
C PHE A 24 -7.86 9.04 -20.53
N ARG A 25 -8.47 8.10 -21.29
CA ARG A 25 -8.05 7.77 -22.66
C ARG A 25 -8.31 8.92 -23.66
N SER A 26 -9.00 9.98 -23.24
CA SER A 26 -9.10 11.22 -24.00
C SER A 26 -7.99 12.18 -23.55
N PRO A 27 -7.11 12.64 -24.47
CA PRO A 27 -6.10 13.65 -24.16
C PRO A 27 -6.71 14.97 -23.65
N GLU A 28 -7.93 15.31 -24.07
CA GLU A 28 -8.62 16.53 -23.60
C GLU A 28 -9.02 16.41 -22.13
N ILE A 29 -9.55 15.26 -21.72
CA ILE A 29 -9.91 15.00 -20.32
C ILE A 29 -8.66 14.88 -19.46
N ALA A 30 -7.61 14.22 -19.96
CA ALA A 30 -6.31 14.15 -19.29
C ALA A 30 -5.69 15.55 -19.10
N LYS A 31 -5.79 16.42 -20.11
CA LYS A 31 -5.35 17.82 -20.02
C LYS A 31 -6.14 18.58 -18.95
N LYS A 32 -7.47 18.41 -18.93
CA LYS A 32 -8.32 19.05 -17.91
C LYS A 32 -7.91 18.62 -16.50
N LEU A 33 -7.65 17.33 -16.29
CA LEU A 33 -7.15 16.83 -15.00
C LEU A 33 -5.86 17.53 -14.57
N LEU A 34 -4.89 17.65 -15.47
CA LEU A 34 -3.61 18.31 -15.17
C LEU A 34 -3.79 19.79 -14.83
N LEU A 35 -4.62 20.50 -15.59
CA LEU A 35 -4.93 21.91 -15.33
C LEU A 35 -5.67 22.09 -14.00
N ASP A 36 -6.62 21.22 -13.68
CA ASP A 36 -7.33 21.23 -12.40
C ASP A 36 -6.34 21.03 -11.24
N LYS A 37 -5.37 20.11 -11.37
CA LYS A 37 -4.29 19.92 -10.38
C LYS A 37 -3.41 21.18 -10.26
N CYS A 38 -3.04 21.80 -11.38
CA CYS A 38 -2.25 23.04 -11.38
C CYS A 38 -2.95 24.16 -10.61
N ASN A 39 -4.24 24.35 -10.88
CA ASN A 39 -5.06 25.34 -10.20
C ASN A 39 -5.21 25.04 -8.70
N GLN A 40 -5.35 23.76 -8.32
CA GLN A 40 -5.48 23.34 -6.92
C GLN A 40 -4.19 23.55 -6.10
N LYS A 41 -3.02 23.41 -6.72
CA LYS A 41 -1.72 23.59 -6.06
C LYS A 41 -1.09 24.96 -6.30
N ASP A 42 -1.75 25.84 -7.05
CA ASP A 42 -1.21 27.14 -7.49
C ASP A 42 0.17 27.01 -8.18
N ILE A 43 0.29 26.02 -9.07
CA ILE A 43 1.52 25.75 -9.83
C ILE A 43 1.30 26.14 -11.29
N SER A 44 2.14 27.04 -11.79
CA SER A 44 2.17 27.38 -13.22
C SER A 44 3.10 26.43 -13.97
N VAL A 45 2.54 25.71 -14.95
CA VAL A 45 3.28 24.78 -15.82
C VAL A 45 3.12 25.25 -17.26
N ASN A 46 4.19 25.14 -18.05
CA ASN A 46 4.17 25.44 -19.48
C ASN A 46 3.04 24.65 -20.20
N GLN A 47 2.22 25.34 -20.99
CA GLN A 47 1.11 24.74 -21.75
C GLN A 47 1.57 23.65 -22.72
N ASP A 48 2.75 23.78 -23.33
CA ASP A 48 3.31 22.76 -24.22
C ASP A 48 3.61 21.48 -23.44
N LEU A 49 4.18 21.62 -22.25
CA LEU A 49 4.45 20.49 -21.36
C LEU A 49 3.14 19.84 -20.90
N ILE A 50 2.11 20.64 -20.57
CA ILE A 50 0.78 20.11 -20.22
C ILE A 50 0.16 19.33 -21.38
N ASN A 51 0.29 19.83 -22.62
CA ASN A 51 -0.21 19.14 -23.81
C ASN A 51 0.51 17.81 -24.04
N GLU A 52 1.85 17.78 -23.92
CA GLU A 52 2.63 16.54 -24.07
C GLU A 52 2.34 15.54 -22.95
N LYS A 53 2.26 16.00 -21.69
CA LYS A 53 1.84 15.16 -20.55
C LYS A 53 0.44 14.62 -20.72
N ALA A 54 -0.52 15.41 -21.21
CA ALA A 54 -1.90 14.96 -21.43
C ALA A 54 -1.99 13.85 -22.49
N LYS A 55 -1.29 14.02 -23.62
CA LYS A 55 -1.20 12.97 -24.65
C LYS A 55 -0.53 11.72 -24.11
N GLY A 56 0.58 11.88 -23.39
CA GLY A 56 1.31 10.78 -22.78
C GLY A 56 0.45 10.01 -21.78
N LEU A 57 -0.16 10.72 -20.82
CA LEU A 57 -1.05 10.15 -19.82
C LEU A 57 -2.20 9.39 -20.48
N SER A 58 -2.82 9.96 -21.51
CA SER A 58 -3.90 9.32 -22.26
C SER A 58 -3.48 7.99 -22.87
N SER A 59 -2.31 7.94 -23.50
CA SER A 59 -1.75 6.72 -24.08
C SER A 59 -1.37 5.68 -23.02
N ILE A 60 -0.78 6.11 -21.91
CA ILE A 60 -0.37 5.21 -20.82
C ILE A 60 -1.60 4.60 -20.13
N ILE A 61 -2.65 5.38 -19.87
CA ILE A 61 -3.89 4.86 -19.28
C ILE A 61 -4.54 3.83 -20.20
N ASP A 62 -4.54 4.07 -21.52
CA ASP A 62 -5.04 3.09 -22.48
C ASP A 62 -4.25 1.78 -22.42
N SER A 63 -2.91 1.86 -22.36
CA SER A 63 -2.05 0.69 -22.19
C SER A 63 -2.28 -0.03 -20.87
N ALA A 64 -2.32 0.69 -19.74
CA ALA A 64 -2.55 0.14 -18.41
C ALA A 64 -3.86 -0.65 -18.35
N LEU A 65 -4.95 -0.04 -18.84
CA LEU A 65 -6.26 -0.67 -18.88
C LEU A 65 -6.30 -1.86 -19.85
N SER A 66 -5.59 -1.77 -20.99
CA SER A 66 -5.52 -2.87 -21.95
C SER A 66 -4.87 -4.11 -21.33
N TYR A 67 -3.81 -3.96 -20.54
CA TYR A 67 -3.23 -5.08 -19.78
C TYR A 67 -4.16 -5.56 -18.67
N PHE A 68 -4.80 -4.64 -17.95
CA PHE A 68 -5.64 -4.98 -16.80
C PHE A 68 -6.94 -5.71 -17.19
N GLN A 69 -7.47 -5.44 -18.38
CA GLN A 69 -8.75 -5.98 -18.86
C GLN A 69 -8.63 -7.29 -19.64
N ILE A 70 -7.41 -7.81 -19.84
CA ILE A 70 -7.23 -9.11 -20.50
C ILE A 70 -7.98 -10.14 -19.66
N LYS A 71 -8.83 -10.96 -20.30
CA LYS A 71 -9.42 -12.12 -19.63
C LYS A 71 -8.41 -13.25 -19.70
N GLU A 72 -7.62 -13.42 -18.64
CA GLU A 72 -6.58 -14.45 -18.63
C GLU A 72 -7.14 -15.82 -18.29
N GLN A 73 -6.71 -16.84 -19.03
CA GLN A 73 -7.10 -18.23 -18.78
C GLN A 73 -6.16 -18.95 -17.81
N SER A 74 -4.96 -18.40 -17.57
CA SER A 74 -3.92 -19.04 -16.77
C SER A 74 -3.26 -18.07 -15.80
N LEU A 75 -2.82 -18.60 -14.66
CA LEU A 75 -2.22 -17.82 -13.58
C LEU A 75 -0.97 -17.03 -14.03
N ASN A 76 -0.11 -17.64 -14.86
CA ASN A 76 1.08 -16.96 -15.40
C ASN A 76 0.73 -15.77 -16.30
N ALA A 77 -0.31 -15.90 -17.13
CA ALA A 77 -0.76 -14.81 -17.98
C ALA A 77 -1.32 -13.65 -17.13
N ARG A 78 -2.11 -13.98 -16.09
CA ARG A 78 -2.66 -13.00 -15.14
C ARG A 78 -1.57 -12.25 -14.37
N ILE A 79 -0.53 -12.96 -13.91
CA ILE A 79 0.62 -12.31 -13.24
C ILE A 79 1.30 -11.31 -14.18
N LEU A 80 1.56 -11.69 -15.43
CA LEU A 80 2.27 -10.84 -16.37
C LEU A 80 1.45 -9.62 -16.77
N SER A 81 0.17 -9.80 -17.09
CA SER A 81 -0.70 -8.70 -17.46
C SER A 81 -0.86 -7.71 -16.30
N ARG A 82 -1.10 -8.18 -15.07
CA ARG A 82 -1.21 -7.31 -13.88
C ARG A 82 0.11 -6.62 -13.53
N TYR A 83 1.24 -7.29 -13.74
CA TYR A 83 2.56 -6.66 -13.58
C TYR A 83 2.74 -5.48 -14.56
N TYR A 84 2.48 -5.69 -15.84
CA TYR A 84 2.59 -4.62 -16.84
C TYR A 84 1.55 -3.53 -16.65
N ALA A 85 0.32 -3.87 -16.22
CA ALA A 85 -0.68 -2.89 -15.85
C ALA A 85 -0.19 -1.98 -14.71
N LEU A 86 0.36 -2.56 -13.64
CA LEU A 86 0.91 -1.80 -12.51
C LEU A 86 2.10 -0.93 -12.93
N LEU A 87 3.01 -1.45 -13.76
CA LEU A 87 4.09 -0.66 -14.33
C LEU A 87 3.54 0.57 -15.07
N GLN A 88 2.57 0.38 -15.97
CA GLN A 88 1.94 1.49 -16.69
C GLN A 88 1.22 2.45 -15.75
N PHE A 89 0.53 1.96 -14.71
CA PHE A 89 -0.10 2.83 -13.73
C PHE A 89 0.91 3.70 -12.98
N THR A 90 2.07 3.17 -12.59
CA THR A 90 3.10 3.99 -11.93
C THR A 90 3.71 5.03 -12.87
N ILE A 91 3.89 4.70 -14.16
CA ILE A 91 4.29 5.68 -15.18
C ILE A 91 3.19 6.76 -15.31
N ALA A 92 1.91 6.37 -15.31
CA ALA A 92 0.79 7.31 -15.36
C ALA A 92 0.78 8.25 -14.15
N GLU A 93 1.08 7.74 -12.95
CA GLU A 93 1.22 8.58 -11.75
C GLU A 93 2.34 9.60 -11.89
N GLU A 94 3.50 9.21 -12.41
CA GLU A 94 4.62 10.12 -12.65
C GLU A 94 4.27 11.21 -13.67
N VAL A 95 3.71 10.82 -14.82
CA VAL A 95 3.32 11.75 -15.89
C VAL A 95 2.17 12.65 -15.46
N ALA A 96 1.25 12.15 -14.62
CA ALA A 96 0.15 12.93 -14.07
C ALA A 96 0.58 13.91 -12.97
N SER A 97 1.80 13.81 -12.45
CA SER A 97 2.31 14.76 -11.48
C SER A 97 2.62 16.10 -12.14
N ILE A 98 2.22 17.19 -11.49
CA ILE A 98 2.50 18.57 -11.93
C ILE A 98 3.74 19.16 -11.26
N GLU A 99 4.33 18.45 -10.29
CA GLU A 99 5.51 18.87 -9.53
C GLU A 99 6.83 18.45 -10.21
N ASN A 100 6.74 17.65 -11.28
CA ASN A 100 7.88 17.23 -12.09
C ASN A 100 7.70 17.68 -13.54
N THR A 101 8.74 17.48 -14.35
CA THR A 101 8.70 17.69 -15.81
C THR A 101 8.66 16.38 -16.59
N VAL A 102 8.41 15.24 -15.94
CA VAL A 102 8.42 13.90 -16.55
C VAL A 102 7.20 13.74 -17.45
N ASP A 103 7.44 13.64 -18.75
CA ASP A 103 6.44 13.22 -19.74
C ASP A 103 6.65 11.74 -20.12
N LEU A 104 5.84 11.22 -21.04
CA LEU A 104 5.96 9.84 -21.51
C LEU A 104 7.33 9.54 -22.15
N LYS A 105 7.94 10.50 -22.87
CA LYS A 105 9.26 10.28 -23.51
C LYS A 105 10.35 10.14 -22.46
N VAL A 106 10.30 10.94 -21.39
CA VAL A 106 11.23 10.85 -20.27
C VAL A 106 11.04 9.53 -19.51
N ALA A 107 9.79 9.17 -19.21
CA ALA A 107 9.50 7.90 -18.52
C ALA A 107 9.94 6.68 -19.35
N GLN A 108 9.79 6.72 -20.67
CA GLN A 108 10.28 5.66 -21.56
C GLN A 108 11.81 5.50 -21.47
N LYS A 109 12.57 6.59 -21.39
CA LYS A 109 14.03 6.50 -21.19
C LYS A 109 14.41 5.83 -19.87
N TYR A 110 13.56 5.95 -18.84
CA TYR A 110 13.78 5.25 -17.58
C TYR A 110 13.53 3.75 -17.73
N THR A 111 12.45 3.34 -18.41
CA THR A 111 12.16 1.91 -18.62
C THR A 111 13.15 1.23 -19.58
N GLU A 112 13.70 1.95 -20.55
CA GLU A 112 14.77 1.47 -21.45
C GLU A 112 16.06 1.09 -20.69
N LYS A 113 16.33 1.74 -19.56
CA LYS A 113 17.43 1.39 -18.66
C LYS A 113 17.11 0.19 -17.76
N GLY A 114 15.91 -0.37 -17.85
CA GLY A 114 15.40 -1.46 -17.04
C GLY A 114 14.31 -1.01 -16.07
N HIS A 115 13.72 -1.98 -15.37
CA HIS A 115 12.59 -1.72 -14.47
C HIS A 115 13.02 -1.22 -13.08
N GLY A 116 14.31 -1.28 -12.74
CA GLY A 116 14.87 -0.79 -11.47
C GLY A 116 14.73 -1.73 -10.28
N LEU A 117 14.39 -2.97 -10.55
CA LEU A 117 14.36 -4.08 -9.60
C LEU A 117 15.17 -5.23 -10.19
N ASN A 118 15.64 -6.13 -9.33
CA ASN A 118 16.23 -7.38 -9.76
C ASN A 118 15.98 -8.46 -8.70
N THR A 119 16.11 -9.71 -9.10
CA THR A 119 15.86 -10.85 -8.21
C THR A 119 17.11 -11.68 -8.00
N LEU A 120 17.22 -12.28 -6.83
CA LEU A 120 18.25 -13.24 -6.48
C LEU A 120 17.57 -14.49 -5.93
N ASN A 121 17.94 -15.67 -6.45
CA ASN A 121 17.45 -16.94 -5.94
C ASN A 121 18.64 -17.76 -5.48
N GLN A 122 18.61 -18.21 -4.22
CA GLN A 122 19.68 -18.98 -3.60
C GLN A 122 19.47 -20.49 -3.73
N TYR A 123 18.25 -21.01 -3.47
CA TYR A 123 17.96 -22.46 -3.52
C TYR A 123 16.50 -22.78 -3.85
N ILE A 124 16.26 -23.96 -4.44
CA ILE A 124 14.92 -24.52 -4.65
C ILE A 124 14.68 -25.56 -3.55
N ASP A 125 14.01 -25.16 -2.49
CA ASP A 125 13.60 -26.03 -1.39
C ASP A 125 12.17 -25.71 -0.92
N SER A 126 11.70 -26.37 0.14
CA SER A 126 10.40 -26.10 0.75
C SER A 126 10.25 -24.67 1.29
N ASN A 127 11.36 -23.96 1.51
CA ASN A 127 11.40 -22.58 2.00
C ASN A 127 11.62 -21.58 0.86
N PHE A 128 11.21 -21.92 -0.37
CA PHE A 128 11.38 -21.10 -1.57
C PHE A 128 10.97 -19.63 -1.37
N LEU A 129 9.87 -19.34 -0.67
CA LEU A 129 9.41 -17.97 -0.42
C LEU A 129 10.44 -17.13 0.35
N ASP A 130 11.22 -17.76 1.23
CA ASP A 130 12.26 -17.09 2.01
C ASP A 130 13.59 -17.00 1.27
N ASN A 131 13.80 -17.85 0.26
CA ASN A 131 15.05 -17.95 -0.51
C ASN A 131 15.02 -17.23 -1.88
N PHE A 132 13.84 -16.70 -2.25
CA PHE A 132 13.66 -15.87 -3.43
C PHE A 132 13.60 -14.39 -3.03
N PHE A 133 14.62 -13.63 -3.40
CA PHE A 133 14.78 -12.24 -2.99
C PHE A 133 14.57 -11.26 -4.14
N CYS A 134 14.04 -10.09 -3.80
CA CYS A 134 13.97 -8.89 -4.61
C CYS A 134 14.83 -7.80 -3.98
N TYR A 135 15.51 -7.01 -4.80
CA TYR A 135 16.28 -5.87 -4.34
C TYR A 135 16.19 -4.70 -5.31
N PHE A 136 16.38 -3.50 -4.79
CA PHE A 136 16.19 -2.27 -5.55
C PHE A 136 17.49 -1.86 -6.22
N ARG A 137 17.40 -1.41 -7.47
CA ARG A 137 18.55 -0.91 -8.23
C ARG A 137 18.53 0.61 -8.28
N ASN A 138 19.70 1.24 -8.35
CA ASN A 138 19.83 2.69 -8.50
C ASN A 138 19.64 3.19 -9.95
N LEU A 139 18.93 2.42 -10.78
CA LEU A 139 18.72 2.66 -12.20
C LEU A 139 17.34 2.19 -12.61
N GLY A 140 16.85 2.62 -13.77
CA GLY A 140 15.57 2.15 -14.30
C GLY A 140 14.35 2.87 -13.71
N HIS A 141 13.17 2.47 -14.17
CA HIS A 141 11.89 3.12 -13.81
C HIS A 141 11.62 3.18 -12.30
N PHE A 142 11.70 2.04 -11.60
CA PHE A 142 11.35 1.96 -10.18
C PHE A 142 12.23 2.86 -9.29
N TYR A 143 13.51 3.06 -9.66
CA TYR A 143 14.38 4.01 -8.99
C TYR A 143 13.82 5.44 -9.08
N HIS A 144 13.54 5.90 -10.31
CA HIS A 144 12.99 7.25 -10.54
C HIS A 144 11.63 7.45 -9.88
N TYR A 145 10.78 6.42 -9.92
CA TYR A 145 9.48 6.42 -9.26
C TYR A 145 9.60 6.62 -7.74
N LEU A 146 10.51 5.90 -7.08
CA LEU A 146 10.76 6.06 -5.64
C LEU A 146 11.33 7.43 -5.29
N GLN A 147 12.22 7.96 -6.13
CA GLN A 147 12.78 9.30 -5.96
C GLN A 147 11.66 10.36 -5.98
N GLN A 148 10.73 10.24 -6.94
CA GLN A 148 9.58 11.10 -7.04
C GLN A 148 8.59 10.93 -5.86
N ALA A 149 8.40 9.71 -5.38
CA ALA A 149 7.55 9.43 -4.23
C ALA A 149 8.13 9.96 -2.88
N GLY A 150 9.31 10.59 -2.92
CA GLY A 150 9.93 11.23 -1.76
C GLY A 150 10.95 10.37 -1.02
N TYR A 151 11.31 9.20 -1.55
CA TYR A 151 12.35 8.32 -0.99
C TYR A 151 13.76 8.64 -1.52
N SER A 152 13.95 9.86 -2.05
CA SER A 152 15.08 10.24 -2.89
C SER A 152 16.45 10.34 -2.20
N LYS A 153 16.47 10.51 -0.87
CA LYS A 153 17.69 10.91 -0.14
C LYS A 153 18.49 9.76 0.46
N ASP A 154 18.11 8.51 0.20
CA ASP A 154 18.68 7.37 0.89
C ASP A 154 19.33 6.39 -0.08
N GLU A 155 20.60 6.65 -0.39
CA GLU A 155 21.41 5.81 -1.28
C GLU A 155 21.50 4.36 -0.77
N ASN A 156 21.37 4.16 0.54
CA ASN A 156 21.40 2.85 1.19
C ASN A 156 20.19 1.98 0.83
N LEU A 157 19.16 2.48 0.14
CA LEU A 157 18.05 1.63 -0.34
C LEU A 157 18.41 0.85 -1.59
N PHE A 158 19.45 1.27 -2.33
CA PHE A 158 19.67 0.83 -3.70
C PHE A 158 21.03 0.15 -3.90
N ILE A 159 21.02 -0.92 -4.68
CA ILE A 159 22.23 -1.64 -5.07
C ILE A 159 22.63 -1.21 -6.49
N ALA A 160 23.86 -0.72 -6.63
CA ALA A 160 24.39 -0.25 -7.91
C ALA A 160 24.62 -1.40 -8.90
N GLU A 161 25.28 -2.45 -8.45
CA GLU A 161 25.67 -3.58 -9.29
C GLU A 161 24.68 -4.75 -9.22
N ARG A 162 24.75 -5.65 -10.21
CA ARG A 162 23.95 -6.87 -10.18
C ARG A 162 24.64 -7.87 -9.26
N LEU A 163 23.93 -8.24 -8.20
CA LEU A 163 24.34 -9.28 -7.28
C LEU A 163 24.46 -10.63 -8.00
N LYS A 164 25.52 -11.37 -7.69
CA LYS A 164 25.74 -12.74 -8.19
C LYS A 164 25.17 -13.76 -7.19
N GLN A 165 24.78 -14.94 -7.69
CA GLN A 165 24.13 -15.99 -6.89
C GLN A 165 24.95 -16.51 -5.69
N ASN A 166 26.27 -16.36 -5.70
CA ASN A 166 27.16 -16.91 -4.67
C ASN A 166 27.83 -15.83 -3.80
N GLU A 167 27.37 -14.58 -3.87
CA GLU A 167 27.91 -13.52 -3.03
C GLU A 167 27.28 -13.58 -1.63
N ASN A 168 28.10 -13.53 -0.58
CA ASN A 168 27.64 -13.33 0.81
C ASN A 168 27.11 -11.91 0.93
N ILE A 169 25.81 -11.74 0.72
CA ILE A 169 25.16 -10.42 0.70
C ILE A 169 24.50 -10.19 2.06
N SER A 170 24.69 -8.99 2.62
CA SER A 170 23.94 -8.56 3.79
C SER A 170 22.44 -8.60 3.49
N ASN A 171 21.67 -9.29 4.33
CA ASN A 171 20.20 -9.38 4.19
C ASN A 171 19.50 -8.02 4.31
N GLU A 172 20.20 -6.96 4.71
CA GLU A 172 19.66 -5.62 4.93
C GLU A 172 19.10 -4.95 3.67
N HIS A 173 19.49 -5.39 2.47
CA HIS A 173 19.00 -4.86 1.19
C HIS A 173 18.18 -5.87 0.37
N LEU A 174 17.87 -7.03 0.96
CA LEU A 174 17.17 -8.12 0.30
C LEU A 174 15.77 -8.28 0.90
N LEU A 175 14.77 -8.40 0.03
CA LEU A 175 13.39 -8.65 0.41
C LEU A 175 12.97 -10.01 -0.09
N SER A 176 12.73 -10.96 0.82
CA SER A 176 12.22 -12.25 0.41
C SER A 176 10.79 -12.13 -0.12
N LEU A 177 10.38 -13.08 -0.95
CA LEU A 177 9.01 -13.14 -1.47
C LEU A 177 7.99 -13.31 -0.34
N SER A 178 8.35 -14.08 0.70
CA SER A 178 7.61 -14.21 1.95
C SER A 178 7.39 -12.84 2.61
N ASP A 179 8.45 -12.04 2.73
CA ASP A 179 8.41 -10.71 3.33
C ASP A 179 7.55 -9.71 2.56
N LEU A 180 7.50 -9.83 1.23
CA LEU A 180 6.64 -9.03 0.38
C LEU A 180 5.16 -9.41 0.57
N PHE A 181 4.83 -10.70 0.57
CA PHE A 181 3.45 -11.16 0.81
C PHE A 181 2.95 -10.80 2.21
N ARG A 182 3.81 -10.95 3.23
CA ARG A 182 3.48 -10.60 4.63
C ARG A 182 3.19 -9.12 4.83
N ARG A 183 3.59 -8.25 3.90
CA ARG A 183 3.30 -6.80 3.93
C ARG A 183 2.07 -6.40 3.11
N ILE A 184 1.33 -7.34 2.53
CA ILE A 184 0.05 -7.08 1.87
C ILE A 184 -1.06 -7.13 2.93
N PRO A 185 -1.70 -6.00 3.28
CA PRO A 185 -2.68 -5.96 4.37
C PRO A 185 -3.88 -6.87 4.18
N GLU A 186 -4.31 -7.04 2.93
CA GLU A 186 -5.42 -7.91 2.58
C GLU A 186 -5.14 -9.40 2.78
N LEU A 187 -3.87 -9.78 2.95
CA LEU A 187 -3.48 -11.17 3.23
C LEU A 187 -3.29 -11.45 4.72
N GLN A 188 -3.49 -10.46 5.61
CA GLN A 188 -3.13 -10.55 7.02
C GLN A 188 -3.71 -11.78 7.75
N ASN A 189 -4.90 -12.24 7.34
CA ASN A 189 -5.62 -13.33 8.01
C ASN A 189 -5.25 -14.72 7.46
N ILE A 190 -4.59 -14.79 6.30
CA ILE A 190 -4.26 -16.06 5.64
C ILE A 190 -2.77 -16.30 5.51
N ILE A 191 -1.93 -15.25 5.57
CA ILE A 191 -0.53 -15.36 5.17
C ILE A 191 0.27 -16.34 6.03
N GLU A 192 -0.10 -16.49 7.30
CA GLU A 192 0.56 -17.43 8.21
C GLU A 192 0.36 -18.89 7.78
N GLU A 193 -0.81 -19.25 7.23
CA GLU A 193 -1.09 -20.61 6.71
C GLU A 193 -0.10 -21.00 5.60
N TYR A 194 0.32 -20.02 4.80
CA TYR A 194 1.19 -20.27 3.64
C TYR A 194 2.68 -20.14 3.97
N THR A 195 3.04 -19.24 4.89
CA THR A 195 4.43 -18.86 5.18
C THR A 195 4.96 -19.33 6.53
N ASP A 196 4.09 -19.84 7.41
CA ASP A 196 4.40 -20.18 8.80
C ASP A 196 4.98 -19.00 9.60
N LYS A 197 4.70 -17.76 9.17
CA LYS A 197 5.21 -16.52 9.78
C LYS A 197 4.08 -15.51 9.98
N CYS A 198 4.17 -14.74 11.07
CA CYS A 198 3.23 -13.65 11.36
C CYS A 198 3.20 -12.62 10.22
N PRO A 199 2.05 -11.99 9.93
CA PRO A 199 1.99 -10.87 9.01
C PRO A 199 2.86 -9.70 9.49
N LEU A 200 3.38 -8.94 8.53
CA LEU A 200 4.10 -7.69 8.74
C LEU A 200 3.15 -6.50 8.53
N VAL A 201 1.93 -6.66 9.05
CA VAL A 201 0.85 -5.68 9.04
C VAL A 201 0.13 -5.78 10.39
N LEU A 202 -0.18 -4.62 10.98
CA LEU A 202 -0.85 -4.52 12.27
C LEU A 202 -2.21 -3.85 12.09
N HIS A 203 -3.30 -4.57 12.35
CA HIS A 203 -4.61 -3.93 12.49
C HIS A 203 -4.63 -3.15 13.81
N PHE A 204 -4.97 -1.87 13.74
CA PHE A 204 -5.01 -1.02 14.92
C PHE A 204 -6.23 -0.10 14.97
N GLY A 205 -6.58 0.31 16.19
CA GLY A 205 -7.62 1.26 16.52
C GLY A 205 -7.22 2.13 17.72
N ARG A 206 -8.13 2.98 18.17
CA ARG A 206 -7.90 3.78 19.38
C ARG A 206 -8.20 2.93 20.61
N ASP A 207 -7.27 2.84 21.55
CA ASP A 207 -7.62 2.36 22.89
C ASP A 207 -8.26 3.54 23.65
N SER A 208 -9.52 3.37 24.03
CA SER A 208 -10.32 4.37 24.75
C SER A 208 -10.60 3.96 26.19
N THR A 209 -10.11 2.81 26.66
CA THR A 209 -10.41 2.30 28.01
C THR A 209 -10.07 3.31 29.09
N GLU A 210 -8.87 3.89 29.11
CA GLU A 210 -8.49 4.89 30.12
C GLU A 210 -9.33 6.19 30.06
N VAL A 211 -9.80 6.56 28.86
CA VAL A 211 -10.66 7.74 28.68
C VAL A 211 -12.07 7.44 29.19
N ASN A 212 -12.58 6.25 28.89
CA ASN A 212 -13.90 5.79 29.30
C ASN A 212 -13.97 5.54 30.81
N GLU A 213 -12.93 4.96 31.42
CA GLU A 213 -12.81 4.76 32.87
C GLU A 213 -12.87 6.11 33.60
N LYS A 214 -12.04 7.09 33.19
CA LYS A 214 -12.08 8.44 33.77
C LYS A 214 -13.41 9.17 33.54
N TYR A 215 -14.07 8.91 32.41
CA TYR A 215 -15.39 9.48 32.14
C TYR A 215 -16.46 8.85 33.04
N ASN A 216 -16.40 7.54 33.26
CA ASN A 216 -17.31 6.81 34.13
C ASN A 216 -17.11 7.19 35.60
N GLU A 217 -15.88 7.28 36.09
CA GLU A 217 -15.56 7.79 37.44
C GLU A 217 -16.15 9.20 37.67
N ARG A 218 -16.05 10.08 36.66
CA ARG A 218 -16.64 11.43 36.73
C ARG A 218 -18.17 11.42 36.73
N ARG A 219 -18.82 10.48 36.04
CA ARG A 219 -20.28 10.32 36.08
C ARG A 219 -20.75 9.78 37.43
N GLU A 220 -20.00 8.86 38.03
CA GLU A 220 -20.30 8.31 39.35
C GLU A 220 -20.12 9.36 40.47
N LEU A 221 -19.11 10.22 40.35
CA LEU A 221 -18.84 11.32 41.29
C LEU A 221 -19.76 12.55 41.11
N SER A 222 -20.60 12.61 40.07
CA SER A 222 -21.47 13.77 39.81
C SER A 222 -22.76 13.36 39.08
N PRO A 223 -23.78 12.83 39.79
CA PRO A 223 -25.02 12.36 39.17
C PRO A 223 -25.91 13.47 38.58
N ASN A 224 -25.60 14.76 38.81
CA ASN A 224 -26.46 15.90 38.44
C ASN A 224 -25.94 16.80 37.30
N ILE A 225 -24.92 16.40 36.53
CA ILE A 225 -24.48 17.20 35.37
C ILE A 225 -25.28 16.79 34.13
N THR A 226 -26.32 17.57 33.85
CA THR A 226 -27.06 17.55 32.57
C THR A 226 -26.18 18.00 31.40
N ASN A 227 -26.08 17.15 30.37
CA ASN A 227 -25.89 17.47 28.94
C ASN A 227 -24.86 18.56 28.55
N THR A 228 -23.67 18.58 29.15
CA THR A 228 -22.53 19.23 28.51
C THR A 228 -21.37 18.24 28.44
N SER A 229 -21.16 17.66 27.26
CA SER A 229 -19.92 16.95 26.95
C SER A 229 -18.75 17.87 27.27
N PRO A 230 -17.84 17.51 28.19
CA PRO A 230 -16.66 18.31 28.42
C PRO A 230 -15.75 18.14 27.20
N THR A 231 -15.85 19.06 26.25
CA THR A 231 -14.79 19.28 25.26
C THR A 231 -13.58 19.82 26.01
N THR A 232 -12.76 18.90 26.54
CA THR A 232 -11.38 19.24 26.89
C THR A 232 -10.68 19.61 25.59
N VAL A 233 -10.69 20.91 25.28
CA VAL A 233 -9.80 21.49 24.29
C VAL A 233 -8.41 21.40 24.90
N THR A 234 -7.66 20.36 24.55
CA THR A 234 -6.25 20.27 24.89
C THR A 234 -5.59 21.53 24.32
N PRO A 235 -4.91 22.36 25.14
CA PRO A 235 -4.22 23.53 24.62
C PRO A 235 -3.26 23.08 23.52
N GLN A 236 -3.33 23.70 22.34
CA GLN A 236 -2.37 23.47 21.27
C GLN A 236 -1.01 24.06 21.66
N ASN A 237 -0.25 23.31 22.45
CA ASN A 237 1.18 23.53 22.66
C ASN A 237 1.98 22.58 21.76
N ASN A 238 3.20 22.98 21.40
CA ASN A 238 4.19 22.18 20.65
C ASN A 238 4.71 20.94 21.41
N GLU A 239 4.04 20.52 22.48
CA GLU A 239 4.42 19.35 23.28
C GLU A 239 3.93 18.05 22.62
N LYS A 240 4.72 16.98 22.75
CA LYS A 240 4.32 15.65 22.28
C LYS A 240 3.18 15.12 23.14
N VAL A 241 2.06 14.79 22.51
CA VAL A 241 0.90 14.19 23.15
C VAL A 241 1.02 12.67 23.08
N LYS A 242 0.62 12.01 24.16
CA LYS A 242 0.56 10.56 24.28
C LYS A 242 -0.87 10.08 24.02
N THR A 243 -1.02 9.15 23.09
CA THR A 243 -2.29 8.48 22.78
C THR A 243 -2.10 6.97 22.91
N PHE A 244 -3.11 6.28 23.42
CA PHE A 244 -3.13 4.82 23.48
C PHE A 244 -3.79 4.22 22.24
N ILE A 245 -3.13 3.22 21.69
CA ILE A 245 -3.52 2.51 20.47
C ILE A 245 -3.80 1.06 20.84
N ALA A 246 -4.89 0.50 20.34
CA ALA A 246 -5.18 -0.92 20.42
C ALA A 246 -4.69 -1.59 19.14
N ILE A 247 -3.85 -2.60 19.26
CA ILE A 247 -3.45 -3.52 18.19
C ILE A 247 -4.30 -4.77 18.36
N TYR A 248 -4.98 -5.19 17.30
CA TYR A 248 -5.80 -6.39 17.27
C TYR A 248 -4.98 -7.49 16.58
N PRO A 249 -4.42 -8.46 17.32
CA PRO A 249 -3.59 -9.51 16.74
C PRO A 249 -4.41 -10.35 15.76
N SER A 250 -3.85 -10.61 14.57
CA SER A 250 -4.44 -11.53 13.59
C SER A 250 -3.90 -12.96 13.70
N SER A 251 -3.03 -13.20 14.69
CA SER A 251 -2.28 -14.45 14.89
C SER A 251 -1.94 -14.62 16.37
N GLU A 252 -2.02 -15.87 16.86
CA GLU A 252 -1.56 -16.23 18.20
C GLU A 252 -0.04 -16.07 18.36
N ARG A 253 0.73 -16.14 17.26
CA ARG A 253 2.18 -15.93 17.26
C ARG A 253 2.57 -14.46 17.34
N MET A 254 1.61 -13.52 17.22
CA MET A 254 1.84 -12.09 17.35
C MET A 254 1.87 -11.67 18.83
N THR A 255 2.87 -12.16 19.57
CA THR A 255 3.05 -11.84 20.99
C THR A 255 3.63 -10.45 21.20
N ILE A 256 3.65 -9.97 22.45
CA ILE A 256 4.31 -8.70 22.80
C ILE A 256 5.80 -8.73 22.43
N GLU A 257 6.48 -9.85 22.64
CA GLU A 257 7.90 -10.02 22.29
C GLU A 257 8.10 -9.80 20.80
N TYR A 258 7.28 -10.45 19.97
CA TYR A 258 7.29 -10.24 18.53
C TYR A 258 7.04 -8.77 18.15
N LEU A 259 6.04 -8.13 18.74
CA LEU A 259 5.73 -6.72 18.47
C LEU A 259 6.88 -5.76 18.85
N ARG A 260 7.67 -6.09 19.88
CA ARG A 260 8.85 -5.32 20.27
C ARG A 260 10.01 -5.45 19.28
N GLU A 261 10.12 -6.57 18.58
CA GLU A 261 11.12 -6.78 17.52
C GLU A 261 10.80 -5.99 16.25
N LEU A 262 9.51 -5.70 16.03
CA LEU A 262 9.08 -4.91 14.89
C LEU A 262 9.44 -3.44 15.07
N LYS A 263 10.00 -2.85 14.00
CA LYS A 263 10.29 -1.42 13.93
C LYS A 263 9.00 -0.62 13.71
N THR A 264 8.33 -0.32 14.81
CA THR A 264 7.07 0.44 14.84
C THR A 264 7.24 1.72 15.65
N PRO A 265 6.39 2.74 15.44
CA PRO A 265 6.37 3.94 16.28
C PRO A 265 5.69 3.72 17.66
N PHE A 266 5.35 2.47 17.99
CA PHE A 266 4.61 2.10 19.18
C PHE A 266 5.54 1.61 20.29
N SER A 267 5.15 1.85 21.54
CA SER A 267 5.94 1.48 22.72
C SER A 267 5.04 0.99 23.86
N ASN A 268 5.62 0.43 24.92
CA ASN A 268 4.89 0.06 26.14
C ASN A 268 3.67 -0.86 25.92
N PHE A 269 3.88 -1.92 25.13
CA PHE A 269 2.88 -2.95 24.84
C PHE A 269 2.40 -3.69 26.11
N LYS A 270 1.08 -3.81 26.27
CA LYS A 270 0.41 -4.57 27.35
C LYS A 270 -0.81 -5.30 26.80
N ILE A 271 -1.11 -6.49 27.31
CA ILE A 271 -2.34 -7.21 26.97
C ILE A 271 -3.50 -6.61 27.79
N LYS A 272 -4.65 -6.44 27.14
CA LYS A 272 -5.93 -6.09 27.74
C LYS A 272 -7.03 -6.94 27.11
N ASN A 273 -8.14 -7.07 27.82
CA ASN A 273 -9.31 -7.78 27.31
C ASN A 273 -10.40 -6.75 27.01
N ASP A 274 -11.04 -6.90 25.86
CA ASP A 274 -12.24 -6.14 25.57
C ASP A 274 -13.40 -6.73 26.37
N THR A 275 -13.96 -5.92 27.26
CA THR A 275 -15.10 -6.29 28.11
C THR A 275 -16.35 -6.71 27.33
N ILE A 276 -16.49 -6.29 26.07
CA ILE A 276 -17.68 -6.60 25.25
C ILE A 276 -17.49 -7.89 24.45
N SER A 277 -16.36 -8.02 23.76
CA SER A 277 -16.09 -9.17 22.90
C SER A 277 -15.37 -10.33 23.59
N ASP A 278 -14.90 -10.12 24.82
CA ASP A 278 -14.00 -11.02 25.56
C ASP A 278 -12.73 -11.40 24.78
N SER A 279 -12.37 -10.57 23.79
CA SER A 279 -11.19 -10.77 22.96
C SER A 279 -9.97 -10.04 23.55
N GLU A 280 -8.82 -10.71 23.52
CA GLU A 280 -7.56 -10.10 23.91
C GLU A 280 -7.05 -9.16 22.81
N TYR A 281 -6.59 -7.98 23.21
CA TYR A 281 -5.90 -7.04 22.33
C TYR A 281 -4.66 -6.48 23.03
N VAL A 282 -3.73 -5.94 22.24
CA VAL A 282 -2.51 -5.33 22.78
C VAL A 282 -2.68 -3.82 22.78
N THR A 283 -2.65 -3.19 23.95
CA THR A 283 -2.59 -1.74 24.07
C THR A 283 -1.13 -1.26 24.03
N CYS A 284 -0.87 -0.15 23.36
CA CYS A 284 0.46 0.46 23.25
C CYS A 284 0.38 1.98 23.22
N GLU A 285 1.52 2.61 23.48
CA GLU A 285 1.68 4.06 23.54
C GLU A 285 2.23 4.60 22.22
N PHE A 286 1.58 5.65 21.71
CA PHE A 286 1.99 6.40 20.54
C PHE A 286 2.19 7.87 20.90
N HIS A 287 3.38 8.38 20.63
CA HIS A 287 3.74 9.77 20.86
C HIS A 287 3.71 10.55 19.55
N HIS A 288 2.91 11.62 19.49
CA HIS A 288 2.78 12.45 18.30
C HIS A 288 2.71 13.93 18.64
N SER A 289 2.87 14.80 17.63
CA SER A 289 2.64 16.24 17.78
C SER A 289 1.19 16.52 18.12
N ASN A 290 0.93 17.56 18.90
CA ASN A 290 -0.42 18.03 19.22
C ASN A 290 -1.14 18.70 18.02
N GLU A 291 -0.51 18.71 16.85
CA GLU A 291 -1.07 19.27 15.63
C GLU A 291 -2.05 18.29 14.97
N GLY A 292 -3.34 18.59 15.10
CA GLY A 292 -4.41 17.77 14.55
C GLY A 292 -4.64 16.52 15.37
N SER A 293 -5.27 15.53 14.75
CA SER A 293 -5.59 14.29 15.46
C SER A 293 -4.47 13.25 15.37
N TRP A 294 -4.37 12.40 16.38
CA TRP A 294 -3.44 11.27 16.45
C TRP A 294 -3.46 10.41 15.18
N TRP A 295 -4.65 10.19 14.60
CA TRP A 295 -4.82 9.37 13.39
C TRP A 295 -4.13 9.98 12.15
N ASN A 296 -3.92 11.29 12.12
CA ASN A 296 -3.17 11.96 11.03
C ASN A 296 -1.65 11.78 11.16
N SER A 297 -1.18 11.45 12.36
CA SER A 297 0.25 11.30 12.66
C SER A 297 0.76 9.88 12.39
N ILE A 298 -0.15 8.90 12.21
CA ILE A 298 0.18 7.53 11.82
C ILE A 298 -0.07 7.38 10.32
N LYS A 299 0.93 6.96 9.56
CA LYS A 299 0.73 6.59 8.16
C LYS A 299 0.07 5.21 8.09
N TYR A 300 -1.24 5.20 7.98
CA TYR A 300 -2.05 4.00 7.93
C TYR A 300 -2.57 3.70 6.53
N TYR A 301 -2.99 2.46 6.35
CA TYR A 301 -3.59 1.93 5.15
C TYR A 301 -4.99 1.39 5.44
N LYS A 302 -5.92 1.54 4.49
CA LYS A 302 -7.27 0.98 4.56
C LYS A 302 -7.78 0.72 3.15
N SER A 303 -8.46 -0.41 2.97
CA SER A 303 -9.18 -0.75 1.74
C SER A 303 -10.53 -1.38 2.07
N SER A 304 -11.30 -1.78 1.06
CA SER A 304 -12.53 -2.55 1.28
C SER A 304 -12.25 -3.99 1.74
N PHE A 305 -11.00 -4.44 1.65
CA PHE A 305 -10.56 -5.81 1.94
C PHE A 305 -9.67 -5.90 3.19
N CYS A 306 -9.35 -4.78 3.83
CA CYS A 306 -8.60 -4.77 5.08
C CYS A 306 -9.07 -3.67 6.04
N PRO A 307 -8.94 -3.88 7.36
CA PRO A 307 -9.22 -2.85 8.34
C PRO A 307 -8.12 -1.78 8.35
N THR A 308 -8.24 -0.79 9.24
CA THR A 308 -7.21 0.24 9.44
C THR A 308 -5.91 -0.43 9.89
N SER A 309 -4.90 -0.39 9.02
CA SER A 309 -3.71 -1.20 9.16
C SER A 309 -2.43 -0.37 9.10
N TYR A 310 -1.44 -0.73 9.91
CA TYR A 310 -0.09 -0.21 9.83
C TYR A 310 0.81 -1.24 9.16
N ILE A 311 1.36 -0.88 7.99
CA ILE A 311 2.28 -1.74 7.25
C ILE A 311 3.69 -1.56 7.81
N ILE A 312 4.35 -2.65 8.21
CA ILE A 312 5.74 -2.58 8.66
C ILE A 312 6.63 -2.16 7.49
N PRO A 313 7.39 -1.05 7.60
CA PRO A 313 8.14 -0.53 6.47
C PRO A 313 9.20 -1.50 5.92
N ILE A 314 9.36 -1.51 4.60
CA ILE A 314 10.52 -2.05 3.90
C ILE A 314 11.72 -1.14 4.20
N PHE A 315 12.86 -1.76 4.56
CA PHE A 315 14.10 -1.06 4.90
C PHE A 315 13.88 0.11 5.90
N ASP A 316 12.92 -0.09 6.81
CA ASP A 316 12.50 0.86 7.86
C ASP A 316 11.95 2.20 7.37
N LYS A 317 11.68 2.32 6.07
CA LYS A 317 11.36 3.63 5.44
C LYS A 317 10.13 3.59 4.55
N ILE A 318 9.93 2.50 3.80
CA ILE A 318 8.89 2.43 2.78
C ILE A 318 7.71 1.59 3.28
N ASN A 319 6.60 2.23 3.58
CA ASN A 319 5.31 1.58 3.89
C ASN A 319 4.25 1.87 2.82
N ASP A 320 4.68 2.16 1.59
CA ASP A 320 3.79 2.44 0.48
C ASP A 320 3.26 1.14 -0.14
N PRO A 321 1.93 0.90 -0.12
CA PRO A 321 1.35 -0.33 -0.66
C PRO A 321 1.64 -0.53 -2.15
N ILE A 322 1.68 0.53 -2.97
CA ILE A 322 1.96 0.41 -4.40
C ILE A 322 3.40 -0.02 -4.65
N VAL A 323 4.34 0.49 -3.84
CA VAL A 323 5.75 0.09 -3.94
C VAL A 323 5.93 -1.38 -3.59
N ILE A 324 5.29 -1.83 -2.51
CA ILE A 324 5.32 -3.24 -2.08
C ILE A 324 4.72 -4.14 -3.16
N ASN A 325 3.53 -3.79 -3.67
CA ASN A 325 2.87 -4.54 -4.75
C ASN A 325 3.69 -4.54 -6.04
N PHE A 326 4.38 -3.45 -6.38
CA PHE A 326 5.27 -3.42 -7.53
C PHE A 326 6.42 -4.40 -7.35
N ALA A 327 7.13 -4.36 -6.22
CA ALA A 327 8.23 -5.28 -5.94
C ALA A 327 7.79 -6.75 -5.94
N LEU A 328 6.59 -7.03 -5.41
CA LEU A 328 5.97 -8.36 -5.42
C LEU A 328 5.62 -8.81 -6.84
N MET A 329 4.87 -7.99 -7.60
CA MET A 329 4.49 -8.32 -8.98
C MET A 329 5.69 -8.46 -9.90
N TYR A 330 6.73 -7.64 -9.71
CA TYR A 330 7.98 -7.79 -10.45
C TYR A 330 8.62 -9.16 -10.16
N SER A 331 8.76 -9.52 -8.89
CA SER A 331 9.29 -10.82 -8.45
C SER A 331 8.53 -11.99 -9.08
N LEU A 332 7.20 -11.95 -9.01
CA LEU A 332 6.33 -12.95 -9.62
C LEU A 332 6.47 -12.97 -11.15
N SER A 333 6.60 -11.80 -11.80
CA SER A 333 6.82 -11.73 -13.25
C SER A 333 8.13 -12.39 -13.69
N ILE A 334 9.18 -12.33 -12.86
CA ILE A 334 10.45 -12.99 -13.13
C ILE A 334 10.31 -14.50 -12.92
N LEU A 335 9.65 -14.90 -11.83
CA LEU A 335 9.37 -16.30 -11.51
C LEU A 335 8.68 -17.02 -12.67
N VAL A 336 7.57 -16.47 -13.18
CA VAL A 336 6.79 -17.11 -14.26
C VAL A 336 7.49 -17.12 -15.62
N ARG A 337 8.41 -16.17 -15.88
CA ARG A 337 9.09 -16.06 -17.18
C ARG A 337 10.37 -16.85 -17.26
N TYR A 338 11.13 -16.89 -16.16
CA TYR A 338 12.53 -17.32 -16.19
C TYR A 338 12.81 -18.55 -15.32
N LEU A 339 11.85 -19.00 -14.51
CA LEU A 339 12.02 -20.15 -13.62
C LEU A 339 10.95 -21.23 -13.86
N PRO A 340 10.90 -21.83 -15.08
CA PRO A 340 9.83 -22.75 -15.46
C PRO A 340 9.77 -24.02 -14.58
N ASN A 341 10.91 -24.50 -14.08
CA ASN A 341 10.94 -25.66 -13.18
C ASN A 341 10.25 -25.34 -11.84
N ILE A 342 10.59 -24.20 -11.23
CA ILE A 342 9.94 -23.74 -9.99
C ILE A 342 8.46 -23.45 -10.23
N TRP A 343 8.13 -22.84 -11.37
CA TRP A 343 6.76 -22.56 -11.73
C TRP A 343 5.91 -23.84 -11.87
N CYS A 344 6.48 -24.92 -12.42
CA CYS A 344 5.83 -26.24 -12.46
C CYS A 344 5.54 -26.77 -11.05
N GLU A 345 6.50 -26.65 -10.13
CA GLU A 345 6.29 -27.05 -8.73
C GLU A 345 5.21 -26.22 -8.03
N ILE A 346 5.07 -24.93 -8.40
CA ILE A 346 4.05 -24.02 -7.87
C ILE A 346 2.66 -24.30 -8.44
N THR A 347 2.55 -24.78 -9.68
CA THR A 347 1.24 -25.02 -10.31
C THR A 347 0.69 -26.41 -10.02
N VAL A 348 1.54 -27.44 -10.06
CA VAL A 348 1.10 -28.85 -9.96
C VAL A 348 1.94 -29.69 -8.99
N GLY A 349 3.05 -29.16 -8.48
CA GLY A 349 3.97 -29.90 -7.62
C GLY A 349 3.82 -29.60 -6.13
N LYS A 350 4.95 -29.71 -5.41
CA LYS A 350 5.00 -29.62 -3.94
C LYS A 350 4.77 -28.22 -3.40
N LEU A 351 4.95 -27.21 -4.26
CA LEU A 351 4.78 -25.80 -3.92
C LEU A 351 3.38 -25.28 -4.30
N SER A 352 2.42 -26.16 -4.60
CA SER A 352 1.05 -25.78 -5.00
C SER A 352 0.33 -24.85 -4.02
N LYS A 353 0.62 -24.93 -2.72
CA LYS A 353 0.13 -23.96 -1.73
C LYS A 353 0.49 -22.52 -2.08
N ILE A 354 1.69 -22.30 -2.63
CA ILE A 354 2.14 -20.96 -3.08
C ILE A 354 1.32 -20.49 -4.28
N GLY A 355 0.96 -21.40 -5.20
CA GLY A 355 0.08 -21.08 -6.32
C GLY A 355 -1.27 -20.54 -5.87
N ASN A 356 -1.87 -21.18 -4.86
CA ASN A 356 -3.13 -20.73 -4.24
C ASN A 356 -3.00 -19.38 -3.55
N LEU A 357 -1.89 -19.14 -2.83
CA LEU A 357 -1.61 -17.82 -2.24
C LEU A 357 -1.53 -16.73 -3.32
N ILE A 358 -0.83 -16.99 -4.42
CA ILE A 358 -0.71 -16.04 -5.53
C ILE A 358 -2.08 -15.76 -6.15
N ASP A 359 -2.91 -16.78 -6.36
CA ASP A 359 -4.23 -16.60 -6.97
C ASP A 359 -5.20 -15.83 -6.04
N TYR A 360 -5.16 -16.11 -4.72
CA TYR A 360 -5.88 -15.33 -3.73
C TYR A 360 -5.43 -13.87 -3.76
N TYR A 361 -4.11 -13.64 -3.73
CA TYR A 361 -3.54 -12.30 -3.80
C TYR A 361 -3.97 -11.55 -5.07
N LEU A 362 -3.94 -12.18 -6.24
CA LEU A 362 -4.38 -11.54 -7.49
C LEU A 362 -5.87 -11.21 -7.48
N SER A 363 -6.68 -12.06 -6.85
CA SER A 363 -8.12 -11.80 -6.69
C SER A 363 -8.37 -10.54 -5.88
N VAL A 364 -7.58 -10.27 -4.85
CA VAL A 364 -7.70 -9.01 -4.10
C VAL A 364 -7.01 -7.83 -4.81
N PHE A 365 -5.85 -8.06 -5.42
CA PHE A 365 -5.11 -7.08 -6.21
C PHE A 365 -6.02 -6.40 -7.24
N ASP A 366 -6.85 -7.20 -7.92
CA ASP A 366 -7.73 -6.74 -9.00
C ASP A 366 -8.79 -5.72 -8.52
N HIS A 367 -9.14 -5.74 -7.24
CA HIS A 367 -10.10 -4.79 -6.66
C HIS A 367 -9.42 -3.60 -5.96
N VAL A 368 -8.23 -3.80 -5.41
CA VAL A 368 -7.56 -2.82 -4.55
C VAL A 368 -6.70 -1.85 -5.35
N ILE A 369 -5.87 -2.37 -6.27
CA ILE A 369 -4.84 -1.58 -6.94
C ILE A 369 -5.42 -0.54 -7.91
N PRO A 370 -6.45 -0.83 -8.74
CA PRO A 370 -7.05 0.18 -9.59
C PRO A 370 -7.53 1.39 -8.79
N LYS A 371 -8.24 1.16 -7.69
CA LYS A 371 -8.73 2.25 -6.83
C LYS A 371 -7.59 3.13 -6.33
N GLN A 372 -6.54 2.53 -5.77
CA GLN A 372 -5.39 3.29 -5.26
C GLN A 372 -4.70 4.09 -6.36
N MET A 373 -4.49 3.48 -7.53
CA MET A 373 -3.85 4.17 -8.65
C MET A 373 -4.73 5.29 -9.20
N TYR A 374 -6.06 5.14 -9.17
CA TYR A 374 -6.98 6.21 -9.56
C TYR A 374 -6.79 7.42 -8.67
N GLU A 375 -6.79 7.21 -7.35
CA GLU A 375 -6.66 8.28 -6.38
C GLU A 375 -5.29 8.97 -6.47
N ARG A 376 -4.23 8.21 -6.75
CA ARG A 376 -2.87 8.73 -6.93
C ARG A 376 -2.71 9.57 -8.19
N ILE A 377 -3.16 9.05 -9.32
CA ILE A 377 -3.06 9.72 -10.62
C ILE A 377 -3.90 11.00 -10.62
N THR A 378 -5.13 10.91 -10.12
CA THR A 378 -6.06 12.05 -10.11
C THR A 378 -5.80 13.05 -8.98
N GLY A 379 -5.23 12.61 -7.86
CA GLY A 379 -5.13 13.39 -6.63
C GLY A 379 -6.45 13.51 -5.85
N LYS A 380 -7.51 12.84 -6.31
CA LYS A 380 -8.84 12.84 -5.69
C LYS A 380 -9.05 11.56 -4.88
N SER A 381 -9.81 11.64 -3.79
CA SER A 381 -10.24 10.43 -3.08
C SER A 381 -11.58 9.95 -3.64
N ILE A 382 -11.75 8.63 -3.76
CA ILE A 382 -12.99 8.03 -4.24
C ILE A 382 -13.64 7.19 -3.14
N HIS A 383 -14.89 7.55 -2.83
CA HIS A 383 -15.75 6.82 -1.94
C HIS A 383 -16.85 6.15 -2.75
N ILE A 384 -16.93 4.83 -2.64
CA ILE A 384 -17.91 4.02 -3.36
C ILE A 384 -18.72 3.26 -2.32
N SER A 385 -20.02 3.50 -2.30
CA SER A 385 -20.96 2.86 -1.39
C SER A 385 -21.86 1.91 -2.17
N MET A 386 -22.22 0.77 -1.57
CA MET A 386 -23.23 -0.11 -2.14
C MET A 386 -24.64 0.43 -1.84
N PRO A 387 -25.62 0.29 -2.75
CA PRO A 387 -27.00 0.65 -2.48
C PRO A 387 -27.52 -0.02 -1.20
N GLY A 388 -28.14 0.76 -0.32
CA GLY A 388 -28.71 0.28 0.94
C GLY A 388 -27.70 0.11 2.10
N GLY A 389 -26.40 0.30 1.86
CA GLY A 389 -25.42 0.40 2.93
C GLY A 389 -25.56 1.71 3.73
N TRP A 390 -25.25 1.68 5.03
CA TRP A 390 -25.23 2.89 5.86
C TRP A 390 -24.33 4.00 5.27
N ASP A 391 -23.23 3.60 4.65
CA ASP A 391 -22.27 4.50 3.98
C ASP A 391 -22.82 5.15 2.70
N ALA A 392 -23.98 4.71 2.19
CA ALA A 392 -24.63 5.36 1.03
C ALA A 392 -25.43 6.62 1.43
N PHE A 393 -25.66 6.83 2.73
CA PHE A 393 -26.42 7.97 3.27
C PHE A 393 -25.54 9.11 3.81
N LEU A 394 -24.21 8.94 3.80
CA LEU A 394 -23.17 9.86 4.30
C LEU A 394 -22.30 10.42 3.17
#